data_AF-E1ZM39-F1
#
_entry.id   AF-E1ZM39-F1
#
_cell.length_a   1.000
_cell.length_b   1.000
_cell.length_c   1.000
_cell.angle_alpha   90.00
_cell.angle_beta   90.00
_cell.angle_gamma   90.00
#
_symmetry.space_group_name_H-M   'P 1'
#
loop_
_entity.id
_entity.type
_entity.pdbx_description
1 polymer ?
#
loop_
_entity_poly.entity_id
_entity_poly.type
_entity_poly.pdbx_seq_one_letter_code
_entity_poly.pdbx_strand_id
1 'polypeptide(L)'
;MEFTGLRLPLGREYAAEAPAEQGGVGSRYAFRQRWYSTLPDTLDNQLRVNLGLGMPRDAIIADRAFNTRQATDAFLGWAAVEGVEYDPRDAPLRATVELSRVAPDASPLPPRRLELYINNLASDGSTEGQGQEAGDVAFYASELCRQCLYLPMPMRLPVPMPVPMQVLVGARQVEVKDYEVMHSWRQLAPGLVQGRQRSCLYLQPQERRYFSAAGRAVAVYDYRFSMRRVAPEADAPAGAVACVPTPKDVIQCV
;
A
#
# COMPACT_ATOMS: atom_id res chain seq x y z
N MET A 1 -2.10 13.63 -3.64
CA MET A 1 -1.12 13.22 -4.67
C MET A 1 -1.85 12.46 -5.77
N GLU A 2 -1.54 12.71 -7.04
CA GLU A 2 -2.10 11.97 -8.19
C GLU A 2 -1.15 10.86 -8.63
N PHE A 3 -1.61 9.61 -8.71
CA PHE A 3 -0.80 8.42 -9.08
C PHE A 3 -1.19 7.88 -10.46
N THR A 4 -0.24 7.57 -11.35
CA THR A 4 -0.53 6.90 -12.64
C THR A 4 0.23 5.59 -12.82
N GLY A 5 -0.42 4.43 -12.92
CA GLY A 5 0.24 3.11 -13.08
C GLY A 5 0.19 2.53 -14.52
N LEU A 6 1.13 1.67 -14.91
CA LEU A 6 1.09 0.85 -16.14
C LEU A 6 1.61 -0.57 -15.86
N ARG A 7 0.78 -1.62 -16.03
CA ARG A 7 1.14 -3.04 -15.82
C ARG A 7 1.81 -3.68 -17.06
N LEU A 8 2.96 -4.33 -16.88
CA LEU A 8 3.67 -5.11 -17.93
C LEU A 8 3.83 -6.60 -17.51
N PRO A 9 3.58 -7.59 -18.38
CA PRO A 9 3.66 -9.01 -18.02
C PRO A 9 5.05 -9.62 -18.23
N LEU A 10 5.41 -10.58 -17.38
CA LEU A 10 6.51 -11.53 -17.59
C LEU A 10 5.91 -12.93 -17.82
N GLY A 11 5.37 -13.17 -19.03
CA GLY A 11 4.85 -14.47 -19.48
C GLY A 11 3.32 -14.56 -19.55
N ARG A 12 2.79 -15.21 -20.60
CA ARG A 12 1.34 -15.31 -20.88
C ARG A 12 0.61 -16.30 -19.97
N GLU A 13 1.28 -17.35 -19.50
CA GLU A 13 0.64 -18.45 -18.78
C GLU A 13 0.27 -18.15 -17.31
N TYR A 14 0.72 -17.02 -16.76
CA TYR A 14 0.46 -16.61 -15.37
C TYR A 14 -0.22 -15.24 -15.26
N ALA A 15 -0.46 -14.56 -16.38
CA ALA A 15 -1.25 -13.35 -16.40
C ALA A 15 -2.73 -13.76 -16.44
N ALA A 16 -3.51 -13.37 -15.42
CA ALA A 16 -4.95 -13.29 -15.62
C ALA A 16 -5.19 -12.33 -16.79
N GLU A 17 -5.73 -12.85 -17.90
CA GLU A 17 -6.12 -12.06 -19.07
C GLU A 17 -7.35 -11.22 -18.72
N ALA A 18 -7.14 -10.18 -17.93
CA ALA A 18 -8.11 -9.12 -17.77
C ALA A 18 -7.89 -8.09 -18.89
N PRO A 19 -8.95 -7.54 -19.49
CA PRO A 19 -8.84 -6.36 -20.35
C PRO A 19 -8.17 -5.19 -19.62
N ALA A 20 -7.53 -4.28 -20.36
CA ALA A 20 -6.90 -3.08 -19.78
C ALA A 20 -7.90 -2.22 -18.97
N GLU A 21 -9.19 -2.28 -19.28
CA GLU A 21 -10.22 -1.54 -18.55
C GLU A 21 -10.51 -2.13 -17.16
N GLN A 22 -10.14 -3.40 -16.94
CA GLN A 22 -10.42 -4.15 -15.70
C GLN A 22 -9.16 -4.43 -14.86
N GLY A 23 -8.04 -3.74 -15.09
CA GLY A 23 -6.79 -4.01 -14.36
C GLY A 23 -5.76 -4.84 -15.13
N GLY A 24 -6.05 -5.14 -16.39
CA GLY A 24 -5.17 -5.86 -17.29
C GLY A 24 -3.82 -5.22 -17.57
N VAL A 25 -3.08 -5.87 -18.47
CA VAL A 25 -1.86 -5.28 -19.04
C VAL A 25 -2.25 -4.04 -19.85
N GLY A 26 -1.46 -2.97 -19.73
CA GLY A 26 -1.75 -1.71 -20.44
C GLY A 26 -2.71 -0.76 -19.72
N SER A 27 -3.33 -1.18 -18.62
CA SER A 27 -4.21 -0.32 -17.81
C SER A 27 -3.50 0.94 -17.34
N ARG A 28 -4.25 2.05 -17.29
CA ARG A 28 -3.83 3.31 -16.69
C ARG A 28 -4.87 3.73 -15.67
N TYR A 29 -4.40 4.17 -14.51
CA TYR A 29 -5.24 4.66 -13.43
C TYR A 29 -4.79 6.06 -13.03
N ALA A 30 -5.69 6.88 -12.52
CA ALA A 30 -5.36 8.15 -11.89
C ALA A 30 -6.25 8.31 -10.66
N PHE A 31 -5.65 8.43 -9.49
CA PHE A 31 -6.41 8.65 -8.25
C PHE A 31 -5.68 9.62 -7.34
N ARG A 32 -6.46 10.31 -6.51
CA ARG A 32 -5.96 11.25 -5.50
C ARG A 32 -5.87 10.54 -4.17
N GLN A 33 -4.67 10.36 -3.65
CA GLN A 33 -4.45 9.89 -2.29
C GLN A 33 -3.97 11.01 -1.37
N ARG A 34 -4.42 10.98 -0.12
CA ARG A 34 -3.84 11.76 0.97
C ARG A 34 -2.72 10.95 1.61
N TRP A 35 -1.73 11.66 2.13
CA TRP A 35 -0.60 11.05 2.83
C TRP A 35 -0.31 11.83 4.08
N TYR A 36 -0.10 11.11 5.16
CA TYR A 36 0.23 11.66 6.46
C TYR A 36 1.49 10.99 7.00
N SER A 37 2.34 11.82 7.59
CA SER A 37 3.55 11.40 8.27
C SER A 37 3.68 12.21 9.53
N THR A 38 4.13 11.58 10.60
CA THR A 38 4.28 12.20 11.91
C THR A 38 5.71 11.98 12.41
N LEU A 39 6.09 12.75 13.41
CA LEU A 39 7.27 12.42 14.22
C LEU A 39 6.91 11.26 15.15
N PRO A 40 7.87 10.37 15.48
CA PRO A 40 7.63 9.28 16.40
C PRO A 40 7.19 9.82 17.77
N ASP A 41 6.16 9.21 18.34
CA ASP A 41 5.69 9.52 19.68
C ASP A 41 6.61 8.87 20.73
N THR A 42 7.88 9.26 20.79
CA THR A 42 8.82 8.77 21.82
C THR A 42 8.70 9.62 23.08
N LEU A 43 9.05 9.08 24.25
CA LEU A 43 9.11 9.88 25.48
C LEU A 43 10.04 11.10 25.31
N ASP A 44 11.17 10.95 24.60
CA ASP A 44 12.07 12.08 24.29
C ASP A 44 11.36 13.14 23.45
N ASN A 45 10.64 12.75 22.40
CA ASN A 45 9.90 13.68 21.55
C ASN A 45 8.73 14.33 22.31
N GLN A 46 8.02 13.59 23.15
CA GLN A 46 6.99 14.13 24.04
C GLN A 46 7.57 15.16 25.01
N LEU A 47 8.69 14.84 25.67
CA LEU A 47 9.36 15.77 26.59
C LEU A 47 9.88 17.00 25.86
N ARG A 48 10.46 16.84 24.67
CA ARG A 48 10.93 17.97 23.84
C ARG A 48 9.81 18.94 23.50
N VAL A 49 8.67 18.42 23.04
CA VAL A 49 7.49 19.22 22.72
C VAL A 49 6.94 19.88 23.97
N ASN A 50 6.71 19.12 25.04
CA ASN A 50 6.08 19.61 26.27
C ASN A 50 6.95 20.61 27.04
N LEU A 51 8.27 20.45 27.00
CA LEU A 51 9.24 21.31 27.69
C LEU A 51 9.81 22.42 26.79
N GLY A 52 9.34 22.55 25.54
CA GLY A 52 9.82 23.57 24.61
C GLY A 52 11.30 23.43 24.24
N LEU A 53 11.87 22.23 24.32
CA LEU A 53 13.31 21.96 24.08
C LEU A 53 13.66 21.88 22.58
N GLY A 54 12.84 22.48 21.73
CA GLY A 54 12.98 22.52 20.28
C GLY A 54 12.27 21.38 19.54
N MET A 55 12.60 21.22 18.26
CA MET A 55 11.98 20.23 17.39
C MET A 55 12.23 18.79 17.89
N PRO A 56 11.25 17.88 17.77
CA PRO A 56 11.44 16.47 18.02
C PRO A 56 12.63 15.92 17.21
N ARG A 57 13.35 14.96 17.78
CA ARG A 57 14.40 14.22 17.10
C ARG A 57 13.77 12.99 16.43
N ASP A 58 14.53 12.29 15.60
CA ASP A 58 14.14 11.10 14.83
C ASP A 58 13.57 11.35 13.43
N ALA A 59 13.63 10.29 12.63
CA ALA A 59 13.12 10.27 11.27
C ALA A 59 11.59 10.41 11.27
N ILE A 60 11.09 11.20 10.33
CA ILE A 60 9.66 11.28 10.01
C ILE A 60 9.15 9.85 9.71
N ILE A 61 8.15 9.39 10.45
CA ILE A 61 7.52 8.09 10.23
C ILE A 61 6.21 8.27 9.47
N ALA A 62 5.96 7.38 8.51
CA ALA A 62 4.68 7.34 7.81
C ALA A 62 3.58 6.82 8.75
N ASP A 63 2.42 7.48 8.75
CA ASP A 63 1.23 6.93 9.42
C ASP A 63 0.65 5.82 8.55
N ARG A 64 1.10 4.59 8.78
CA ARG A 64 0.72 3.45 7.94
C ARG A 64 -0.77 3.16 7.98
N ALA A 65 -1.45 3.37 9.12
CA ALA A 65 -2.90 3.14 9.22
C ALA A 65 -3.66 4.11 8.31
N PHE A 66 -3.40 5.41 8.46
CA PHE A 66 -4.01 6.44 7.64
C PHE A 66 -3.66 6.27 6.16
N ASN A 67 -2.38 6.07 5.84
CA ASN A 67 -1.91 5.97 4.46
C ASN A 67 -2.47 4.73 3.76
N THR A 68 -2.58 3.59 4.45
CA THR A 68 -3.19 2.37 3.90
C THR A 68 -4.67 2.59 3.58
N ARG A 69 -5.41 3.22 4.50
CA ARG A 69 -6.81 3.60 4.26
C ARG A 69 -6.95 4.51 3.04
N GLN A 70 -6.22 5.62 3.02
CA GLN A 70 -6.31 6.61 1.95
C GLN A 70 -5.90 6.03 0.58
N ALA A 71 -4.86 5.21 0.54
CA ALA A 71 -4.43 4.56 -0.70
C ALA A 71 -5.46 3.55 -1.21
N THR A 72 -6.03 2.74 -0.30
CA THR A 72 -7.03 1.72 -0.66
C THR A 72 -8.34 2.35 -1.12
N ASP A 73 -8.85 3.34 -0.38
CA ASP A 73 -10.07 4.07 -0.74
C ASP A 73 -9.90 4.79 -2.08
N ALA A 74 -8.75 5.46 -2.29
CA ALA A 74 -8.47 6.17 -3.53
C ALA A 74 -8.34 5.21 -4.72
N PHE A 75 -7.71 4.05 -4.53
CA PHE A 75 -7.57 3.04 -5.58
C PHE A 75 -8.93 2.42 -5.96
N LEU A 76 -9.77 2.14 -4.97
CA LEU A 76 -11.10 1.56 -5.20
C LEU A 76 -12.12 2.59 -5.67
N GLY A 77 -11.86 3.88 -5.48
CA GLY A 77 -12.72 4.98 -5.91
C GLY A 77 -13.91 5.27 -4.98
N TRP A 78 -13.91 4.71 -3.77
CA TRP A 78 -14.93 4.92 -2.75
C TRP A 78 -14.37 4.61 -1.34
N ALA A 79 -15.13 4.95 -0.30
CA ALA A 79 -14.76 4.70 1.11
C ALA A 79 -14.88 3.20 1.47
N ALA A 80 -13.95 2.41 0.96
CA ALA A 80 -13.94 0.96 1.04
C ALA A 80 -13.32 0.42 2.33
N VAL A 81 -12.58 1.23 3.07
CA VAL A 81 -11.91 0.83 4.32
C VAL A 81 -12.71 1.37 5.51
N GLU A 82 -13.23 0.45 6.33
CA GLU A 82 -13.89 0.76 7.59
C GLU A 82 -12.86 1.13 8.66
N GLY A 83 -11.77 0.36 8.74
CA GLY A 83 -10.72 0.55 9.74
C GLY A 83 -9.36 -0.02 9.31
N VAL A 84 -8.29 0.55 9.86
CA VAL A 84 -6.93 0.00 9.76
C VAL A 84 -6.33 0.00 11.16
N GLU A 85 -5.95 -1.19 11.63
CA GLU A 85 -5.21 -1.36 12.87
C GLU A 85 -3.73 -1.57 12.54
N TYR A 86 -2.88 -0.72 13.10
CA TYR A 86 -1.43 -0.84 12.97
C TYR A 86 -0.79 -0.24 14.22
N ASP A 87 -0.06 -1.06 14.97
CA ASP A 87 0.71 -0.63 16.14
C ASP A 87 2.20 -0.84 15.87
N PRO A 88 2.97 0.23 15.60
CA PRO A 88 4.40 0.11 15.34
C PRO A 88 5.23 -0.29 16.57
N ARG A 89 4.67 -0.25 17.79
CA ARG A 89 5.38 -0.61 19.02
C ARG A 89 5.17 -2.07 19.40
N ASP A 90 3.93 -2.56 19.30
CA ASP A 90 3.57 -3.94 19.67
C ASP A 90 3.75 -4.91 18.49
N ALA A 91 3.33 -4.50 17.29
CA ALA A 91 3.31 -5.36 16.11
C ALA A 91 3.76 -4.61 14.84
N PRO A 92 5.02 -4.13 14.75
CA PRO A 92 5.51 -3.29 13.65
C PRO A 92 5.45 -3.93 12.26
N LEU A 93 5.34 -5.26 12.23
CA LEU A 93 5.29 -6.06 11.01
C LEU A 93 3.88 -6.59 10.73
N ARG A 94 2.85 -6.09 11.41
CA ARG A 94 1.46 -6.52 11.21
C ARG A 94 0.54 -5.32 11.02
N ALA A 95 -0.32 -5.41 10.01
CA ALA A 95 -1.45 -4.50 9.85
C ALA A 95 -2.73 -5.29 9.61
N THR A 96 -3.84 -4.82 10.15
CA THR A 96 -5.18 -5.36 9.88
C THR A 96 -5.99 -4.30 9.16
N VAL A 97 -6.60 -4.66 8.03
CA VAL A 97 -7.50 -3.79 7.26
C VAL A 97 -8.88 -4.41 7.26
N GLU A 98 -9.86 -3.65 7.72
CA GLU A 98 -11.27 -4.00 7.66
C GLU A 98 -11.92 -3.29 6.48
N LEU A 99 -12.45 -4.08 5.54
CA LEU A 99 -13.10 -3.55 4.34
C LEU A 99 -14.61 -3.49 4.55
N SER A 100 -15.21 -2.48 3.93
CA SER A 100 -16.65 -2.25 3.93
C SER A 100 -17.42 -3.48 3.45
N ARG A 101 -18.50 -3.76 4.17
CA ARG A 101 -19.48 -4.80 3.87
C ARG A 101 -20.60 -4.31 2.96
N VAL A 102 -20.52 -3.08 2.49
CA VAL A 102 -21.53 -2.44 1.64
C VAL A 102 -20.83 -1.73 0.49
N ALA A 103 -21.24 -2.07 -0.73
CA ALA A 103 -20.75 -1.41 -1.94
C ALA A 103 -21.36 -0.01 -2.10
N PRO A 104 -20.83 0.84 -3.02
CA PRO A 104 -21.39 2.18 -3.27
C PRO A 104 -22.87 2.20 -3.66
N ASP A 105 -23.37 1.12 -4.28
CA ASP A 105 -24.77 0.93 -4.66
C ASP A 105 -25.64 0.35 -3.53
N ALA A 106 -25.12 0.35 -2.30
CA ALA A 106 -25.70 -0.26 -1.11
C ALA A 106 -25.88 -1.78 -1.15
N SER A 107 -25.35 -2.47 -2.18
CA SER A 107 -25.39 -3.92 -2.22
C SER A 107 -24.46 -4.53 -1.16
N PRO A 108 -24.86 -5.66 -0.54
CA PRO A 108 -24.04 -6.30 0.48
C PRO A 108 -22.80 -6.93 -0.16
N LEU A 109 -21.64 -6.62 0.41
CA LEU A 109 -20.38 -7.27 0.12
C LEU A 109 -20.07 -8.30 1.22
N PRO A 110 -19.40 -9.42 0.88
CA PRO A 110 -18.95 -10.35 1.90
C PRO A 110 -18.03 -9.61 2.89
N PRO A 111 -18.13 -9.89 4.21
CA PRO A 111 -17.15 -9.40 5.18
C PRO A 111 -15.74 -9.77 4.74
N ARG A 112 -14.85 -8.79 4.62
CA ARG A 112 -13.47 -9.02 4.22
C ARG A 112 -12.56 -8.34 5.24
N ARG A 113 -11.82 -9.17 5.98
CA ARG A 113 -10.71 -8.72 6.81
C ARG A 113 -9.43 -9.17 6.14
N LEU A 114 -8.53 -8.23 5.93
CA LEU A 114 -7.20 -8.47 5.40
C LEU A 114 -6.20 -8.30 6.54
N GLU A 115 -5.38 -9.32 6.77
CA GLU A 115 -4.21 -9.19 7.63
C GLU A 115 -2.97 -9.23 6.77
N LEU A 116 -2.09 -8.25 6.98
CA LEU A 116 -0.82 -8.12 6.31
C LEU A 116 0.30 -8.38 7.30
N TYR A 117 1.18 -9.31 6.97
CA TYR A 117 2.39 -9.64 7.72
C TYR A 117 3.61 -9.29 6.86
N ILE A 118 4.47 -8.39 7.35
CA ILE A 118 5.67 -7.95 6.65
C ILE A 118 6.82 -8.80 7.14
N ASN A 119 7.21 -9.80 6.34
CA ASN A 119 8.24 -10.77 6.71
C ASN A 119 9.65 -10.22 6.52
N ASN A 120 9.82 -9.32 5.55
CA ASN A 120 11.10 -8.66 5.30
C ASN A 120 10.86 -7.23 4.83
N LEU A 121 11.67 -6.30 5.31
CA LEU A 121 11.65 -4.90 4.94
C LEU A 121 13.09 -4.46 4.69
N ALA A 122 13.36 -3.97 3.49
CA ALA A 122 14.63 -3.37 3.14
C ALA A 122 14.37 -2.00 2.50
N SER A 123 15.21 -1.02 2.82
CA SER A 123 15.20 0.27 2.13
C SER A 123 16.62 0.76 1.98
N ASP A 124 16.91 1.38 0.85
CA ASP A 124 18.21 1.98 0.58
C ASP A 124 18.04 3.31 -0.15
N GLY A 125 18.91 4.26 0.16
CA GLY A 125 18.98 5.55 -0.51
C GLY A 125 20.33 5.64 -1.21
N SER A 126 20.36 5.51 -2.54
CA SER A 126 21.60 5.71 -3.26
C SER A 126 21.89 7.22 -3.29
N THR A 127 22.88 7.65 -2.50
CA THR A 127 23.56 8.94 -2.70
C THR A 127 24.77 8.79 -3.61
N GLU A 128 24.90 7.65 -4.31
CA GLU A 128 25.99 7.33 -5.25
C GLU A 128 25.95 8.21 -6.50
N GLY A 129 26.35 9.44 -6.27
CA GLY A 129 26.75 10.45 -7.23
C GLY A 129 27.79 11.33 -6.55
N GLN A 130 28.95 10.76 -6.18
CA GLN A 130 30.14 11.53 -5.78
C GLN A 130 30.68 12.42 -6.93
N GLY A 131 29.97 12.51 -8.05
CA GLY A 131 30.15 13.51 -9.11
C GLY A 131 28.86 14.30 -9.34
N GLN A 132 28.56 15.22 -8.43
CA GLN A 132 28.04 16.56 -8.71
C GLN A 132 27.03 16.75 -9.88
N GLU A 133 25.95 15.98 -9.92
CA GLU A 133 24.66 16.46 -10.44
C GLU A 133 23.56 16.05 -9.47
N ALA A 134 22.88 17.04 -8.87
CA ALA A 134 21.85 16.87 -7.83
C ALA A 134 20.56 16.17 -8.31
N GLY A 135 20.60 15.48 -9.45
CA GLY A 135 19.44 14.98 -10.17
C GLY A 135 19.15 13.48 -10.05
N ASP A 136 20.02 12.66 -9.43
CA ASP A 136 19.87 11.20 -9.46
C ASP A 136 19.83 10.52 -8.08
N VAL A 137 19.28 11.22 -7.07
CA VAL A 137 18.95 10.58 -5.80
C VAL A 137 17.75 9.65 -6.02
N ALA A 138 18.01 8.35 -6.02
CA ALA A 138 17.00 7.32 -6.02
C ALA A 138 16.83 6.73 -4.61
N PHE A 139 15.58 6.54 -4.22
CA PHE A 139 15.21 5.78 -3.03
C PHE A 139 14.64 4.44 -3.46
N TYR A 140 15.01 3.36 -2.78
CA TYR A 140 14.55 2.02 -3.03
C TYR A 140 13.93 1.44 -1.76
N ALA A 141 12.86 0.66 -1.92
CA ALA A 141 12.31 -0.15 -0.84
C ALA A 141 11.88 -1.52 -1.38
N SER A 142 11.97 -2.55 -0.56
CA SER A 142 11.39 -3.86 -0.81
C SER A 142 10.67 -4.34 0.43
N GLU A 143 9.47 -4.86 0.25
CA GLU A 143 8.64 -5.47 1.28
C GLU A 143 8.23 -6.87 0.84
N LEU A 144 8.64 -7.90 1.59
CA LEU A 144 8.10 -9.26 1.44
C LEU A 144 6.94 -9.42 2.41
N CYS A 145 5.75 -9.60 1.86
CA CYS A 145 4.51 -9.60 2.60
C CYS A 145 3.75 -10.92 2.46
N ARG A 146 3.11 -11.35 3.54
CA ARG A 146 2.07 -12.37 3.55
C ARG A 146 0.74 -11.69 3.82
N GLN A 147 -0.20 -11.87 2.91
CA GLN A 147 -1.57 -11.40 3.04
C GLN A 147 -2.49 -12.57 3.34
N CYS A 148 -3.25 -12.45 4.43
CA CYS A 148 -4.29 -13.37 4.83
C CYS A 148 -5.64 -12.68 4.66
N LEU A 149 -6.43 -13.10 3.67
CA LEU A 149 -7.79 -12.62 3.45
C LEU A 149 -8.76 -13.60 4.13
N TYR A 150 -9.43 -13.12 5.18
CA TYR A 150 -10.46 -13.88 5.87
C TYR A 150 -11.79 -13.70 5.13
N LEU A 151 -12.29 -14.80 4.59
CA LEU A 151 -13.59 -14.86 3.93
C LEU A 151 -14.64 -15.34 4.94
N PRO A 152 -15.90 -14.90 4.79
CA PRO A 152 -16.98 -15.47 5.58
C PRO A 152 -17.11 -16.96 5.24
N MET A 153 -17.45 -17.77 6.25
CA MET A 153 -17.79 -19.20 6.08
C MET A 153 -18.76 -19.38 4.90
N PRO A 154 -18.69 -20.51 4.18
CA PRO A 154 -19.22 -20.58 2.83
C PRO A 154 -20.73 -20.31 2.83
N MET A 155 -21.12 -19.17 2.27
CA MET A 155 -22.36 -19.13 1.51
C MET A 155 -22.18 -20.11 0.36
N ARG A 156 -23.08 -21.09 0.26
CA ARG A 156 -23.18 -21.98 -0.90
C ARG A 156 -23.43 -21.12 -2.14
N LEU A 157 -22.36 -20.66 -2.79
CA LEU A 157 -22.47 -20.01 -4.09
C LEU A 157 -22.84 -21.10 -5.11
N PRO A 158 -23.88 -20.89 -5.94
CA PRO A 158 -24.40 -21.91 -6.86
C PRO A 158 -23.52 -22.18 -8.09
N VAL A 159 -22.31 -21.61 -8.16
CA VAL A 159 -21.42 -21.75 -9.33
C VAL A 159 -20.04 -22.25 -8.88
N PRO A 160 -19.51 -23.34 -9.46
CA PRO A 160 -18.15 -23.78 -9.21
C PRO A 160 -17.18 -22.83 -9.91
N MET A 161 -16.83 -21.73 -9.23
CA MET A 161 -15.62 -20.99 -9.58
C MET A 161 -14.42 -21.87 -9.21
N PRO A 162 -13.32 -21.88 -9.99
CA PRO A 162 -12.05 -22.45 -9.53
C PRO A 162 -11.60 -21.63 -8.32
N VAL A 163 -11.95 -22.12 -7.13
CA VAL A 163 -11.69 -21.42 -5.88
C VAL A 163 -10.17 -21.39 -5.69
N PRO A 164 -9.53 -20.21 -5.51
CA PRO A 164 -8.16 -20.19 -5.02
C PRO A 164 -8.11 -21.01 -3.73
N MET A 165 -7.15 -21.91 -3.61
CA MET A 165 -7.14 -22.92 -2.54
C MET A 165 -7.09 -22.26 -1.16
N GLN A 166 -8.10 -22.53 -0.35
CA GLN A 166 -8.31 -21.92 0.96
C GLN A 166 -7.74 -22.81 2.07
N VAL A 167 -7.11 -22.17 3.05
CA VAL A 167 -6.67 -22.84 4.29
C VAL A 167 -7.73 -22.58 5.35
N LEU A 168 -8.12 -23.63 6.08
CA LEU A 168 -8.96 -23.48 7.27
C LEU A 168 -8.06 -23.11 8.44
N VAL A 169 -8.20 -21.90 8.96
CA VAL A 169 -7.59 -21.49 10.23
C VAL A 169 -8.69 -21.47 11.28
N GLY A 170 -8.77 -22.56 12.05
CA GLY A 170 -9.90 -22.81 12.95
C GLY A 170 -11.21 -22.99 12.16
N ALA A 171 -12.21 -22.16 12.45
CA ALA A 171 -13.52 -22.18 11.80
C ALA A 171 -13.66 -21.14 10.66
N ARG A 172 -12.55 -20.57 10.16
CA ARG A 172 -12.59 -19.55 9.10
C ARG A 172 -11.82 -20.00 7.87
N GLN A 173 -12.34 -19.61 6.72
CA GLN A 173 -11.72 -19.83 5.43
C GLN A 173 -10.79 -18.65 5.14
N VAL A 174 -9.51 -18.95 4.93
CA VAL A 174 -8.47 -17.93 4.72
C VAL A 174 -7.80 -18.18 3.38
N GLU A 175 -7.77 -17.15 2.54
CA GLU A 175 -6.93 -17.10 1.35
C GLU A 175 -5.59 -16.47 1.73
N VAL A 176 -4.49 -17.20 1.53
CA VAL A 176 -3.14 -16.74 1.87
C VAL A 176 -2.37 -16.46 0.58
N LYS A 177 -1.74 -15.30 0.48
CA LYS A 177 -0.88 -14.91 -0.64
C LYS A 177 0.43 -14.36 -0.12
N ASP A 178 1.54 -14.89 -0.61
CA ASP A 178 2.84 -14.27 -0.41
C ASP A 178 3.18 -13.45 -1.66
N TYR A 179 3.59 -12.21 -1.42
CA TYR A 179 4.04 -11.32 -2.47
C TYR A 179 5.19 -10.45 -1.99
N GLU A 180 6.03 -10.04 -2.92
CA GLU A 180 7.07 -9.06 -2.68
C GLU A 180 6.75 -7.82 -3.51
N VAL A 181 6.85 -6.65 -2.87
CA VAL A 181 6.72 -5.39 -3.56
C VAL A 181 8.02 -4.63 -3.45
N MET A 182 8.64 -4.38 -4.59
CA MET A 182 9.82 -3.55 -4.70
C MET A 182 9.43 -2.21 -5.31
N HIS A 183 9.97 -1.13 -4.80
CA HIS A 183 9.76 0.22 -5.28
C HIS A 183 11.09 0.92 -5.51
N SER A 184 11.12 1.77 -6.52
CA SER A 184 12.16 2.77 -6.70
C SER A 184 11.48 4.12 -6.91
N TRP A 185 11.97 5.17 -6.28
CA TRP A 185 11.48 6.54 -6.43
C TRP A 185 12.62 7.46 -6.80
N ARG A 186 12.30 8.46 -7.63
CA ARG A 186 13.19 9.55 -8.00
C ARG A 186 12.41 10.85 -7.94
N GLN A 187 12.92 11.83 -7.21
CA GLN A 187 12.35 13.16 -7.25
C GLN A 187 12.77 13.86 -8.54
N LEU A 188 11.80 14.30 -9.35
CA LEU A 188 12.07 15.01 -10.61
C LEU A 188 12.08 16.53 -10.41
N ALA A 189 11.20 17.03 -9.55
CA ALA A 189 11.09 18.43 -9.17
C ALA A 189 10.41 18.54 -7.79
N PRO A 190 10.40 19.72 -7.13
CA PRO A 190 9.59 19.93 -5.93
C PRO A 190 8.12 19.53 -6.15
N GLY A 191 7.64 18.57 -5.36
CA GLY A 191 6.26 18.06 -5.48
C GLY A 191 5.99 17.12 -6.66
N LEU A 192 7.01 16.75 -7.45
CA LEU A 192 6.90 15.77 -8.53
C LEU A 192 7.90 14.63 -8.32
N VAL A 193 7.36 13.43 -8.16
CA VAL A 193 8.12 12.19 -7.97
C VAL A 193 7.77 11.23 -9.11
N GLN A 194 8.76 10.53 -9.63
CA GLN A 194 8.56 9.38 -10.48
C GLN A 194 8.94 8.13 -9.70
N GLY A 195 8.25 7.03 -9.95
CA GLY A 195 8.60 5.76 -9.37
C GLY A 195 8.33 4.58 -10.29
N ARG A 196 8.88 3.44 -9.89
CA ARG A 196 8.62 2.14 -10.47
C ARG A 196 8.29 1.22 -9.33
N GLN A 197 7.33 0.33 -9.53
CA GLN A 197 7.00 -0.72 -8.59
C GLN A 197 7.07 -2.05 -9.33
N ARG A 198 7.61 -3.08 -8.69
CA ARG A 198 7.53 -4.45 -9.13
C ARG A 198 6.84 -5.25 -8.05
N SER A 199 5.77 -5.94 -8.40
CA SER A 199 5.06 -6.85 -7.50
C SER A 199 5.27 -8.29 -7.98
N CYS A 200 5.91 -9.10 -7.16
CA CYS A 200 6.15 -10.52 -7.40
C CYS A 200 5.16 -11.33 -6.55
N LEU A 201 4.50 -12.33 -7.13
CA LEU A 201 3.60 -13.25 -6.44
C LEU A 201 4.24 -14.63 -6.35
N TYR A 202 4.15 -15.24 -5.17
CA TYR A 202 4.73 -16.55 -4.89
C TYR A 202 3.63 -17.56 -4.57
N LEU A 203 3.87 -18.82 -4.96
CA LEU A 203 2.98 -19.90 -4.58
C LEU A 203 3.12 -20.22 -3.09
N GLN A 204 2.07 -20.79 -2.52
CA GLN A 204 2.01 -21.33 -1.16
C GLN A 204 2.23 -22.85 -1.15
N PRO A 205 2.73 -23.46 -0.05
CA PRO A 205 2.99 -24.89 0.05
C PRO A 205 1.82 -25.81 -0.35
N GLN A 206 0.58 -25.37 -0.15
CA GLN A 206 -0.63 -26.11 -0.53
C GLN A 206 -0.92 -26.11 -2.05
N GLU A 207 -0.26 -25.24 -2.83
CA GLU A 207 -0.51 -25.13 -4.26
C GLU A 207 0.25 -26.19 -5.06
N ARG A 208 -0.44 -26.82 -6.03
CA ARG A 208 0.06 -27.98 -6.80
C ARG A 208 1.46 -27.78 -7.40
N ARG A 209 1.81 -26.55 -7.79
CA ARG A 209 3.09 -26.21 -8.45
C ARG A 209 4.13 -25.60 -7.51
N TYR A 210 3.87 -25.52 -6.20
CA TYR A 210 4.75 -24.85 -5.24
C TYR A 210 6.20 -25.34 -5.30
N PHE A 211 6.41 -26.65 -5.15
CA PHE A 211 7.75 -27.23 -5.19
C PHE A 211 8.41 -27.09 -6.56
N SER A 212 7.63 -27.09 -7.65
CA SER A 212 8.15 -26.85 -9.01
C SER A 212 8.53 -25.39 -9.26
N ALA A 213 7.89 -24.44 -8.57
CA ALA A 213 8.27 -23.03 -8.62
C ALA A 213 9.64 -22.80 -7.97
N ALA A 214 10.02 -23.62 -6.97
CA ALA A 214 11.32 -23.59 -6.31
C ALA A 214 11.68 -22.20 -5.76
N GLY A 215 10.72 -21.56 -5.08
CA GLY A 215 10.88 -20.22 -4.49
C GLY A 215 10.88 -19.07 -5.50
N ARG A 216 10.62 -19.33 -6.79
CA ARG A 216 10.52 -18.28 -7.81
C ARG A 216 9.12 -17.66 -7.83
N ALA A 217 9.06 -16.38 -8.17
CA ALA A 217 7.81 -15.70 -8.44
C ALA A 217 7.12 -16.35 -9.64
N VAL A 218 5.82 -16.64 -9.50
CA VAL A 218 5.00 -17.20 -10.58
C VAL A 218 4.29 -16.12 -11.37
N ALA A 219 4.10 -14.94 -10.80
CA ALA A 219 3.64 -13.77 -11.54
C ALA A 219 4.43 -12.54 -11.10
N VAL A 220 4.74 -11.68 -12.06
CA VAL A 220 5.44 -10.43 -11.82
C VAL A 220 4.70 -9.31 -12.55
N TYR A 221 4.44 -8.23 -11.83
CA TYR A 221 3.78 -7.03 -12.36
C TYR A 221 4.70 -5.84 -12.17
N ASP A 222 5.10 -5.26 -13.29
CA ASP A 222 5.82 -3.98 -13.28
C ASP A 222 4.83 -2.85 -13.47
N TYR A 223 4.93 -1.85 -12.60
CA TYR A 223 4.23 -0.58 -12.65
C TYR A 223 5.26 0.54 -12.82
N ARG A 224 4.96 1.49 -13.70
CA ARG A 224 5.60 2.81 -13.70
C ARG A 224 4.60 3.81 -13.18
N PHE A 225 5.05 4.73 -12.33
CA PHE A 225 4.19 5.77 -11.83
C PHE A 225 4.82 7.14 -11.66
N SER A 226 3.97 8.15 -11.66
CA SER A 226 4.30 9.51 -11.29
C SER A 226 3.37 9.95 -10.17
N MET A 227 3.91 10.72 -9.23
CA MET A 227 3.18 11.34 -8.14
C MET A 227 3.36 12.85 -8.23
N ARG A 228 2.26 13.57 -8.31
CA ARG A 228 2.25 15.03 -8.26
C ARG A 228 1.53 15.52 -7.02
N ARG A 229 2.14 16.44 -6.28
CA ARG A 229 1.48 17.19 -5.20
C ARG A 229 0.37 18.03 -5.80
N VAL A 230 -0.83 17.88 -5.25
CA VAL A 230 -1.98 18.68 -5.66
C VAL A 230 -1.99 19.92 -4.78
N ALA A 231 -2.26 21.08 -5.39
CA ALA A 231 -2.45 22.33 -4.65
C ALA A 231 -3.53 22.15 -3.57
N PRO A 232 -3.43 22.88 -2.44
CA PRO A 232 -4.48 22.82 -1.43
C PRO A 232 -5.80 23.36 -2.00
N GLU A 233 -6.89 23.05 -1.30
CA GLU A 233 -8.22 23.55 -1.65
C GLU A 233 -8.28 25.08 -1.53
N ALA A 234 -9.22 25.72 -2.24
CA ALA A 234 -9.25 27.18 -2.37
C ALA A 234 -9.52 27.92 -1.04
N ASP A 235 -10.07 27.22 -0.06
CA ASP A 235 -10.35 27.67 1.30
C ASP A 235 -9.18 27.44 2.27
N ALA A 236 -8.07 26.87 1.80
CA ALA A 236 -6.88 26.67 2.62
C ALA A 236 -6.27 28.02 3.07
N PRO A 237 -5.62 28.07 4.25
CA PRO A 237 -4.93 29.27 4.72
C PRO A 237 -3.94 29.81 3.69
N ALA A 238 -3.83 31.13 3.60
CA ALA A 238 -2.90 31.78 2.68
C ALA A 238 -1.46 31.31 2.92
N GLY A 239 -0.78 30.87 1.86
CA GLY A 239 0.58 30.33 1.94
C GLY A 239 0.68 28.84 2.23
N ALA A 240 -0.45 28.14 2.47
CA ALA A 240 -0.44 26.68 2.56
C ALA A 240 0.04 26.06 1.24
N VAL A 241 0.94 25.10 1.34
CA VAL A 241 1.45 24.25 0.26
C VAL A 241 0.62 22.96 0.14
N ALA A 242 0.05 22.47 1.25
CA ALA A 242 -0.91 21.37 1.27
C ALA A 242 -1.71 21.37 2.57
N CYS A 243 -2.97 20.94 2.52
CA CYS A 243 -3.79 20.67 3.71
C CYS A 243 -4.29 19.22 3.69
N VAL A 244 -4.22 18.54 4.83
CA VAL A 244 -4.64 17.14 4.97
C VAL A 244 -5.44 16.97 6.27
N PRO A 245 -6.65 16.40 6.24
CA PRO A 245 -7.32 15.94 7.45
C PRO A 245 -6.51 14.80 8.06
N THR A 246 -6.12 15.00 9.31
CA THR A 246 -5.37 14.03 10.10
C THR A 246 -6.31 12.97 10.69
N PRO A 247 -5.78 11.85 11.20
CA PRO A 247 -6.58 10.86 11.93
C PRO A 247 -7.33 11.39 13.15
N LYS A 248 -6.99 12.59 13.63
CA LYS A 248 -7.65 13.25 14.78
C LYS A 248 -8.77 14.21 14.36
N ASP A 249 -9.24 14.10 13.12
CA ASP A 249 -10.24 14.99 12.52
C ASP A 249 -9.85 16.48 12.53
N VAL A 250 -8.55 16.77 12.59
CA VAL A 250 -7.99 18.13 12.47
C VAL A 250 -7.38 18.30 11.09
N ILE A 251 -7.63 19.43 10.43
CA ILE A 251 -6.93 19.81 9.19
C ILE A 251 -5.55 20.33 9.54
N GLN A 252 -4.50 19.67 9.06
CA GLN A 252 -3.13 20.17 9.14
C GLN A 252 -2.71 20.72 7.78
N CYS A 253 -2.32 21.99 7.76
CA CYS A 253 -1.74 22.65 6.60
C CYS A 253 -0.23 22.84 6.79
N VAL A 254 0.54 22.59 5.74
CA VAL A 254 1.98 22.87 5.63
C VAL A 254 2.17 23.90 4.55
#